data_AF-A0AA47I004-F1
#
_entry.id   AF-A0AA47I004-F1
#
_cell.length_a   1.000
_cell.length_b   1.000
_cell.length_c   1.000
_cell.angle_alpha   90.00
_cell.angle_beta   90.00
_cell.angle_gamma   90.00
#
_symmetry.space_group_name_H-M   'P 1'
#
loop_
_entity.id
_entity.type
_entity.pdbx_description
1 polymer ?
#
loop_
_entity_poly.entity_id
_entity_poly.type
_entity_poly.pdbx_seq_one_letter_code
_entity_poly.pdbx_strand_id
1 'polypeptide(L)'
;MTKQTQTPTAKPMSKLLDSMHLLERSHEEVVDAERRLADAKRSFDEQVAHLNTAYTDACNRAIEMGEKNFPEQFALRGLAITFDDEGGCSVERRALVEPYELLSWAKKAGEE
;
A
#
# COMPACT_ATOMS: atom_id res chain seq x y z
N MET A 1 21.08 60.75 -29.31
CA MET A 1 20.00 59.78 -29.61
C MET A 1 20.26 58.50 -28.84
N THR A 2 19.71 58.38 -27.64
CA THR A 2 19.82 57.18 -26.80
C THR A 2 18.60 56.30 -27.02
N LYS A 3 18.79 55.11 -27.60
CA LYS A 3 17.75 54.11 -27.77
C LYS A 3 17.45 53.49 -26.40
N GLN A 4 16.25 53.72 -25.87
CA GLN A 4 15.71 52.94 -24.75
C GLN A 4 15.33 51.56 -25.28
N THR A 5 16.03 50.53 -24.82
CA THR A 5 15.63 49.13 -24.94
C THR A 5 14.47 48.90 -23.98
N GLN A 6 13.25 48.81 -24.53
CA GLN A 6 12.09 48.30 -23.80
C GLN A 6 12.32 46.83 -23.49
N THR A 7 12.53 46.50 -22.22
CA THR A 7 12.45 45.13 -21.72
C THR A 7 11.03 44.62 -21.93
N PRO A 8 10.81 43.44 -22.52
CA PRO A 8 9.47 42.89 -22.63
C PRO A 8 8.98 42.56 -21.21
N THR A 9 8.10 43.40 -20.67
CA THR A 9 7.33 43.06 -19.47
C THR A 9 6.48 41.85 -19.80
N ALA A 10 6.92 40.67 -19.35
CA ALA A 10 6.09 39.48 -19.30
C ALA A 10 4.76 39.88 -18.63
N LYS A 11 3.64 39.62 -19.28
CA LYS A 11 2.32 39.88 -18.71
C LYS A 11 2.25 39.16 -17.35
N PRO A 12 1.79 39.82 -16.27
CA PRO A 12 1.48 39.09 -15.05
C PRO A 12 0.38 38.10 -15.40
N MET A 13 0.67 36.80 -15.42
CA MET A 13 -0.40 35.81 -15.32
C MET A 13 -1.13 36.13 -14.01
N SER A 14 -2.45 36.26 -14.11
CA SER A 14 -3.28 36.52 -12.94
C SER A 14 -3.04 35.41 -11.93
N LYS A 15 -2.70 35.73 -10.68
CA LYS A 15 -2.52 34.73 -9.60
C LYS A 15 -3.71 33.75 -9.50
N LEU A 16 -4.90 34.20 -9.90
CA LEU A 16 -6.09 33.37 -10.02
C LEU A 16 -5.92 32.26 -11.09
N LEU A 17 -5.43 32.61 -12.29
CA LEU A 17 -5.16 31.64 -13.35
C LEU A 17 -4.09 30.63 -12.94
N ASP A 18 -3.02 31.09 -12.29
CA ASP A 18 -1.98 30.17 -11.78
C ASP A 18 -2.55 29.21 -10.73
N SER A 19 -3.41 29.71 -9.83
CA SER A 19 -4.09 28.88 -8.83
C SER A 19 -5.05 27.88 -9.46
N MET A 20 -5.74 28.26 -10.54
CA MET A 20 -6.64 27.37 -11.28
C MET A 20 -5.86 26.25 -11.98
N HIS A 21 -4.74 26.56 -12.64
CA HIS A 21 -3.89 25.53 -13.25
C HIS A 21 -3.27 24.59 -12.21
N LEU A 22 -2.87 25.11 -11.04
CA LEU A 22 -2.39 24.28 -9.94
C LEU A 22 -3.49 23.36 -9.40
N LEU A 23 -4.72 23.85 -9.29
CA LEU A 23 -5.87 23.05 -8.85
C LEU A 23 -6.18 21.93 -9.86
N GLU A 24 -6.23 22.25 -11.15
CA GLU A 24 -6.42 21.28 -12.23
C GLU A 24 -5.35 20.18 -12.18
N ARG A 25 -4.08 20.57 -12.11
CA ARG A 25 -2.97 19.61 -11.98
C ARG A 25 -3.07 18.74 -10.72
N SER A 26 -3.41 19.35 -9.58
CA SER A 26 -3.56 18.59 -8.32
C SER A 26 -4.71 17.58 -8.43
N HIS A 27 -5.79 17.93 -9.12
CA HIS A 27 -6.89 17.02 -9.38
C HIS A 27 -6.48 15.86 -10.29
N GLU A 28 -5.71 16.11 -11.35
CA GLU A 28 -5.13 15.06 -12.19
C GLU A 28 -4.24 14.10 -11.38
N GLU A 29 -3.39 14.64 -10.49
CA GLU A 29 -2.54 13.84 -9.60
C GLU A 29 -3.35 12.93 -8.66
N VAL A 30 -4.51 13.41 -8.18
CA VAL A 30 -5.44 12.59 -7.37
C VAL A 30 -6.04 11.46 -8.20
N VAL A 31 -6.56 11.76 -9.39
CA VAL A 31 -7.16 10.74 -10.28
C VAL A 31 -6.13 9.66 -10.64
N ASP A 32 -4.90 10.05 -10.94
CA ASP A 32 -3.81 9.12 -11.21
C ASP A 32 -3.47 8.25 -9.99
N ALA A 33 -3.45 8.83 -8.79
CA ALA A 33 -3.20 8.09 -7.56
C ALA A 33 -4.31 7.07 -7.26
N GLU A 34 -5.57 7.43 -7.48
CA GLU A 34 -6.71 6.52 -7.34
C GLU A 34 -6.62 5.35 -8.31
N ARG A 35 -6.24 5.61 -9.57
CA ARG A 35 -6.02 4.56 -10.55
C ARG A 35 -4.90 3.61 -10.15
N ARG A 36 -3.75 4.15 -9.73
CA ARG A 36 -2.62 3.34 -9.24
C ARG A 36 -3.01 2.51 -8.01
N LEU A 37 -3.81 3.06 -7.11
CA LEU A 37 -4.33 2.33 -5.95
C LEU A 37 -5.25 1.17 -6.38
N ALA A 38 -6.13 1.40 -7.36
CA ALA A 38 -7.01 0.36 -7.89
C ALA A 38 -6.22 -0.78 -8.56
N ASP A 39 -5.20 -0.43 -9.35
CA ASP A 39 -4.32 -1.41 -9.99
C ASP A 39 -3.49 -2.19 -8.97
N ALA A 40 -2.95 -1.51 -7.95
CA ALA A 40 -2.22 -2.16 -6.86
C ALA A 40 -3.10 -3.11 -6.03
N LYS A 41 -4.35 -2.73 -5.75
CA LYS A 41 -5.32 -3.61 -5.08
C LYS A 41 -5.60 -4.86 -5.90
N ARG A 42 -5.88 -4.71 -7.20
CA ARG A 42 -6.10 -5.86 -8.08
C ARG A 42 -4.90 -6.79 -8.12
N SER A 43 -3.70 -6.23 -8.25
CA SER A 43 -2.47 -7.03 -8.24
C SER A 43 -2.29 -7.77 -6.90
N PHE A 44 -2.59 -7.12 -5.78
CA PHE A 44 -2.56 -7.76 -4.47
C PHE A 44 -3.56 -8.93 -4.39
N ASP A 45 -4.81 -8.72 -4.82
CA ASP A 45 -5.84 -9.77 -4.81
C ASP A 45 -5.44 -10.96 -5.71
N GLU A 46 -4.83 -10.70 -6.86
CA GLU A 46 -4.27 -11.74 -7.73
C GLU A 46 -3.17 -12.53 -7.01
N GLN A 47 -2.27 -11.87 -6.29
CA GLN A 47 -1.24 -12.56 -5.50
C GLN A 47 -1.83 -13.39 -4.36
N VAL A 48 -2.90 -12.92 -3.70
CA VAL A 48 -3.62 -13.68 -2.67
C VAL A 48 -4.22 -14.95 -3.27
N ALA A 49 -4.84 -14.85 -4.45
CA ALA A 49 -5.38 -16.02 -5.16
C ALA A 49 -4.28 -17.02 -5.55
N HIS A 50 -3.14 -16.53 -6.05
CA HIS A 50 -1.98 -17.38 -6.36
C HIS A 50 -1.43 -18.09 -5.13
N LEU A 51 -1.32 -17.37 -4.00
CA LEU A 51 -0.89 -17.94 -2.73
C LEU A 51 -1.81 -19.07 -2.26
N ASN A 52 -3.13 -18.88 -2.39
CA ASN A 52 -4.12 -19.90 -2.08
C ASN A 52 -3.97 -21.18 -2.90
N THR A 53 -3.83 -21.03 -4.21
CA THR A 53 -3.60 -22.17 -5.11
C THR A 53 -2.31 -22.91 -4.73
N ALA A 54 -1.22 -22.17 -4.47
CA ALA A 54 0.06 -22.76 -4.08
C ALA A 54 -0.02 -23.51 -2.73
N TYR A 55 -0.74 -22.96 -1.75
CA TYR A 55 -0.99 -23.62 -0.47
C TYR A 55 -1.79 -24.91 -0.65
N THR A 56 -2.88 -24.84 -1.43
CA THR A 56 -3.74 -26.01 -1.72
C THR A 56 -2.95 -27.13 -2.40
N ASP A 57 -2.12 -26.79 -3.40
CA ASP A 57 -1.25 -27.75 -4.09
C ASP A 57 -0.22 -28.37 -3.13
N ALA A 58 0.35 -27.58 -2.22
CA ALA A 58 1.29 -28.07 -1.21
C ALA A 58 0.61 -29.03 -0.23
N CYS A 59 -0.59 -28.70 0.26
CA CYS A 59 -1.39 -29.56 1.13
C CYS A 59 -1.73 -30.89 0.44
N ASN A 60 -2.19 -30.84 -0.82
CA ASN A 60 -2.52 -32.06 -1.58
C ASN A 60 -1.32 -33.00 -1.72
N ARG A 61 -0.13 -32.46 -2.05
CA ARG A 61 1.11 -33.27 -2.12
C ARG A 61 1.53 -33.83 -0.77
N ALA A 62 1.35 -33.07 0.30
CA ALA A 62 1.69 -33.53 1.64
C ALA A 62 0.72 -34.62 2.14
N ILE A 63 -0.57 -34.54 1.77
CA ILE A 63 -1.56 -35.60 2.00
C ILE A 63 -1.12 -36.91 1.31
N GLU A 64 -0.64 -36.83 0.06
CA GLU A 64 -0.11 -37.99 -0.66
C GLU A 64 1.11 -38.62 0.06
N MET A 65 1.85 -37.82 0.82
CA MET A 65 2.98 -38.27 1.66
C MET A 65 2.56 -38.76 3.06
N GLY A 66 1.26 -38.69 3.39
CA GLY A 66 0.71 -39.15 4.67
C GLY A 66 0.64 -38.08 5.77
N GLU A 67 0.92 -36.82 5.46
CA GLU A 67 0.72 -35.71 6.38
C GLU A 67 -0.77 -35.39 6.57
N LYS A 68 -1.14 -34.99 7.79
CA LYS A 68 -2.55 -34.76 8.16
C LYS A 68 -2.81 -33.43 8.87
N ASN A 69 -1.75 -32.72 9.25
CA ASN A 69 -1.85 -31.48 10.01
C ASN A 69 -1.22 -30.36 9.20
N PHE A 70 -2.05 -29.45 8.69
CA PHE A 70 -1.61 -28.30 7.92
C PHE A 70 -1.88 -27.02 8.71
N PRO A 71 -0.89 -26.12 8.84
CA PRO A 71 -1.11 -24.86 9.49
C PRO A 71 -2.00 -23.96 8.64
N GLU A 72 -3.12 -23.51 9.19
CA GLU A 72 -4.07 -22.60 8.54
C GLU A 72 -3.66 -21.12 8.67
N GLN A 73 -2.70 -20.81 9.55
CA GLN A 73 -2.28 -19.44 9.85
C GLN A 73 -0.76 -19.29 9.78
N PHE A 74 -0.31 -18.25 9.07
CA PHE A 74 1.09 -17.92 8.90
C PHE A 74 1.36 -16.45 9.22
N ALA A 75 2.51 -16.18 9.81
CA ALA A 75 3.01 -14.82 10.00
C ALA A 75 4.25 -14.60 9.13
N LEU A 76 4.22 -13.59 8.26
CA LEU A 76 5.35 -13.25 7.39
C LEU A 76 5.58 -11.74 7.39
N ARG A 77 6.67 -11.28 8.00
CA ARG A 77 7.16 -9.88 7.93
C ARG A 77 6.06 -8.82 8.13
N GLY A 78 5.20 -8.99 9.13
CA GLY A 78 4.09 -8.08 9.44
C GLY A 78 2.79 -8.37 8.69
N LEU A 79 2.71 -9.49 7.97
CA LEU A 79 1.46 -10.01 7.41
C LEU A 79 0.99 -11.19 8.25
N ALA A 80 -0.30 -11.24 8.53
CA ALA A 80 -1.01 -12.44 8.94
C ALA A 80 -1.73 -12.99 7.71
N ILE A 81 -1.48 -14.26 7.40
CA ILE A 81 -2.08 -14.98 6.29
C ILE A 81 -2.92 -16.09 6.92
N THR A 82 -4.19 -16.18 6.54
CA THR A 82 -5.10 -17.22 7.03
C THR A 82 -5.73 -17.91 5.84
N PHE A 83 -5.72 -19.23 5.86
CA PHE A 83 -6.46 -20.10 4.97
C PHE A 83 -7.65 -20.65 5.73
N ASP A 84 -8.85 -20.57 5.15
CA ASP A 84 -10.06 -21.15 5.74
C ASP A 84 -10.38 -22.53 5.16
N ASP A 85 -11.29 -23.22 5.84
CA ASP A 85 -11.74 -24.58 5.49
C ASP A 85 -12.52 -24.64 4.16
N GLU A 86 -13.00 -23.49 3.67
CA GLU A 86 -13.70 -23.37 2.38
C GLU A 86 -12.73 -23.10 1.22
N GLY A 87 -11.42 -23.06 1.50
CA GLY A 87 -10.39 -22.79 0.51
C GLY A 87 -10.22 -21.30 0.18
N GLY A 88 -10.63 -20.41 1.07
CA GLY A 88 -10.36 -18.98 1.02
C GLY A 88 -8.99 -18.64 1.63
N CYS A 89 -8.36 -17.58 1.12
CA CYS A 89 -7.13 -17.01 1.66
C CYS A 89 -7.35 -15.54 1.98
N SER A 90 -7.01 -15.15 3.20
CA SER A 90 -7.05 -13.75 3.66
C SER A 90 -5.66 -13.31 4.10
N VAL A 91 -5.31 -12.06 3.78
CA VAL A 91 -4.02 -11.47 4.13
C VAL A 91 -4.26 -10.12 4.78
N GLU A 92 -3.88 -10.00 6.04
CA GLU A 92 -4.01 -8.79 6.82
C GLU A 92 -2.64 -8.26 7.23
N ARG A 93 -2.46 -6.95 7.18
CA ARG A 93 -1.28 -6.32 7.77
C ARG A 93 -1.43 -6.34 9.29
N ARG A 94 -0.61 -7.11 9.98
CA ARG A 94 -0.42 -6.95 11.42
C ARG A 94 0.53 -5.78 11.66
N ALA A 95 0.10 -4.86 12.51
CA ALA A 95 1.02 -3.91 13.10
C ALA A 95 2.11 -4.71 13.84
N LEU A 96 3.33 -4.69 13.30
CA LEU A 96 4.50 -4.94 14.13
C LEU A 96 4.52 -3.75 15.08
N VAL A 97 4.40 -4.00 16.39
CA VAL A 97 4.47 -2.90 17.36
C VAL A 97 5.79 -2.19 17.10
N GLU A 98 5.71 -0.94 16.64
CA GLU A 98 6.90 -0.18 16.31
C GLU A 98 7.70 0.00 17.61
N PRO A 99 9.05 -0.07 17.59
CA PRO A 99 9.85 0.10 18.80
C PRO A 99 9.50 1.37 19.60
N TYR A 100 9.01 2.41 18.92
CA TYR A 100 8.52 3.64 19.55
C TYR A 100 7.21 3.46 20.34
N GLU A 101 6.29 2.60 19.87
CA GLU A 101 5.07 2.26 20.60
C GLU A 101 5.38 1.40 21.84
N LEU A 102 6.35 0.47 21.73
CA LEU A 102 6.87 -0.27 22.87
C LEU A 102 7.52 0.66 23.90
N LEU A 103 8.34 1.61 23.46
CA LEU A 103 8.93 2.64 24.33
C LEU A 103 7.88 3.53 25.01
N SER A 104 6.81 3.87 24.29
CA SER A 104 5.67 4.64 24.84
C SER A 104 4.93 3.85 25.92
N TRP A 105 4.76 2.54 25.73
CA TRP A 105 4.15 1.65 26.72
C TRP A 105 5.06 1.40 27.93
N ALA A 106 6.36 1.16 27.71
CA ALA A 106 7.35 1.02 28.78
C ALA A 106 7.38 2.27 29.67
N LYS A 107 7.43 3.47 29.09
CA LYS A 107 7.34 4.74 29.83
C LYS A 107 6.03 4.89 30.61
N LYS A 108 4.89 4.48 30.03
CA LYS A 108 3.59 4.49 30.73
C LYS A 108 3.54 3.47 31.87
N ALA A 109 4.26 2.37 31.76
CA ALA A 109 4.38 1.33 32.79
C ALA A 109 5.41 1.69 33.89
N GLY A 110 6.15 2.79 33.73
CA GLY A 110 7.19 3.22 34.68
C GLY A 110 8.50 2.46 34.55
N GLU A 111 8.73 1.81 33.40
CA GLU A 111 10.03 1.24 33.05
C GLU A 111 10.94 2.37 32.54
N GLU A 112 12.11 2.53 33.17
CA GLU A 112 13.17 3.49 32.80
C GLU A 112 14.19 2.87 31.84
#